data_AF-A0A8X6I7E1-F1
#
_entry.id   AF-A0A8X6I7E1-F1
#
_cell.length_a   1.000
_cell.length_b   1.000
_cell.length_c   1.000
_cell.angle_alpha   90.00
_cell.angle_beta   90.00
_cell.angle_gamma   90.00
#
_symmetry.space_group_name_H-M   'P 1'
#
loop_
_entity.id
_entity.type
_entity.pdbx_description
1 polymer ?
#
loop_
_entity_poly.entity_id
_entity_poly.type
_entity_poly.pdbx_seq_one_letter_code
_entity_poly.pdbx_strand_id
1 'polypeptide(L)'
;MGNYLRRVHTTEKLDQIATEFRKSTSCICPKCTDDIGVSLGIFIRHNVSKEVMTKYPSGKAISEMIRRRWGLSTCDGDIMILLLTQQNISDFSFGPPVANILTQETATKILQECQPHFESGWYYQGLESIANSFNDVLVKLQRQTVPTFKNLIFGIALGFGVLLILAITAFIIMHRQSKKRTKSYCSDIYEGVPTKNNRRKSSFNQEEHFEKLRHLNTTDEEEDQETSYGQHTFIPSRNSLSTGQFIRMQRQLSDVLEESPEDVEIQKYSSASFSSSIPSQKGNIPVTEL
;
A
#
# COMPACT_ATOMS: atom_id res chain seq x y z
N MET A 1 -11.15 -16.18 41.06
CA MET A 1 -10.81 -16.97 39.85
C MET A 1 -11.13 -16.28 38.52
N GLY A 2 -12.01 -15.25 38.45
CA GLY A 2 -12.41 -14.61 37.18
C GLY A 2 -11.36 -13.79 36.42
N ASN A 3 -10.34 -13.24 37.11
CA ASN A 3 -9.30 -12.42 36.46
C ASN A 3 -8.30 -13.22 35.60
N TYR A 4 -8.16 -14.53 35.85
CA TYR A 4 -7.24 -15.38 35.08
C TYR A 4 -7.81 -15.72 33.70
N LEU A 5 -9.09 -16.09 33.63
CA LEU A 5 -9.78 -16.41 32.37
C LEU A 5 -9.88 -15.19 31.43
N ARG A 6 -10.12 -13.98 31.99
CA ARG A 6 -10.15 -12.74 31.20
C ARG A 6 -8.79 -12.40 30.60
N ARG A 7 -7.67 -12.67 31.29
CA ARG A 7 -6.31 -12.46 30.76
C ARG A 7 -5.98 -13.41 29.61
N VAL A 8 -6.31 -14.70 29.74
CA VAL A 8 -6.01 -15.72 28.71
C VAL A 8 -6.74 -15.40 27.39
N HIS A 9 -8.01 -15.00 27.47
CA HIS A 9 -8.78 -14.68 26.26
C HIS A 9 -8.25 -13.43 25.54
N THR A 10 -7.70 -12.45 26.27
CA THR A 10 -7.11 -11.25 25.66
C THR A 10 -5.76 -11.53 25.00
N THR A 11 -4.97 -12.45 25.53
CA THR A 11 -3.65 -12.79 24.96
C THR A 11 -3.77 -13.55 23.65
N GLU A 12 -4.73 -14.49 23.55
CA GLU A 12 -4.98 -15.25 22.31
C GLU A 12 -5.38 -14.32 21.16
N LYS A 13 -6.21 -13.32 21.43
CA LYS A 13 -6.63 -12.35 20.42
C LYS A 13 -5.47 -11.47 19.93
N LEU A 14 -4.58 -11.05 20.83
CA LEU A 14 -3.39 -10.27 20.44
C LEU A 14 -2.42 -11.13 19.60
N ASP A 15 -2.29 -12.41 19.92
CA ASP A 15 -1.48 -13.36 19.14
C ASP A 15 -2.09 -13.60 17.74
N GLN A 16 -3.42 -13.66 17.66
CA GLN A 16 -4.13 -13.71 16.39
C GLN A 16 -3.86 -12.44 15.56
N ILE A 17 -3.94 -11.26 16.16
CA ILE A 17 -3.63 -9.98 15.47
C ILE A 17 -2.18 -9.98 14.96
N ALA A 18 -1.21 -10.38 15.79
CA ALA A 18 0.19 -10.45 15.39
C ALA A 18 0.42 -11.46 14.24
N THR A 19 -0.29 -12.58 14.27
CA THR A 19 -0.26 -13.60 13.21
C THR A 19 -0.88 -13.10 11.91
N GLU A 20 -2.02 -12.42 11.99
CA GLU A 20 -2.69 -11.82 10.83
C GLU A 20 -1.82 -10.72 10.21
N PHE A 21 -1.24 -9.85 11.04
CA PHE A 21 -0.28 -8.82 10.62
C PHE A 21 0.92 -9.40 9.85
N ARG A 22 1.46 -10.51 10.35
CA ARG A 22 2.60 -11.21 9.73
C ARG A 22 2.21 -11.86 8.40
N LYS A 23 0.95 -12.27 8.22
CA LYS A 23 0.44 -12.85 6.97
C LYS A 23 0.06 -11.80 5.93
N SER A 24 -0.41 -10.63 6.35
CA SER A 24 -0.86 -9.57 5.44
C SER A 24 0.27 -8.75 4.85
N THR A 25 1.42 -8.68 5.53
CA THR A 25 2.60 -7.93 5.08
C THR A 25 3.52 -8.81 4.24
N SER A 26 4.23 -8.21 3.28
CA SER A 26 5.26 -8.92 2.52
C SER A 26 6.58 -8.97 3.28
N CYS A 27 7.41 -9.98 2.99
CA CYS A 27 8.76 -10.03 3.51
C CYS A 27 9.58 -8.82 3.05
N ILE A 28 10.33 -8.23 3.97
CA ILE A 28 11.15 -7.01 3.74
C ILE A 28 12.66 -7.28 3.85
N CYS A 29 13.03 -8.52 4.15
CA CYS A 29 14.42 -8.91 4.23
C CYS A 29 15.05 -9.02 2.83
N PRO A 30 16.36 -8.78 2.65
CA PRO A 30 17.04 -8.98 1.37
C PRO A 30 16.99 -10.43 0.85
N LYS A 31 16.87 -11.39 1.77
CA LYS A 31 16.72 -12.82 1.49
C LYS A 31 15.57 -13.34 2.33
N CYS A 32 14.46 -13.68 1.67
CA CYS A 32 13.30 -14.29 2.29
C CYS A 32 13.41 -15.80 2.05
N THR A 33 13.60 -16.59 3.10
CA THR A 33 13.61 -18.06 3.01
C THR A 33 12.19 -18.62 2.92
N ASP A 34 11.27 -17.92 3.55
CA ASP A 34 9.85 -18.18 3.62
C ASP A 34 9.18 -16.82 3.40
N ASP A 35 8.10 -16.73 2.63
CA ASP A 35 7.34 -15.48 2.35
C ASP A 35 6.62 -14.96 3.60
N ILE A 36 7.39 -14.77 4.66
CA ILE A 36 6.95 -14.40 5.98
C ILE A 36 7.07 -12.89 6.07
N GLY A 37 5.95 -12.23 6.37
CA GLY A 37 5.88 -10.79 6.54
C GLY A 37 6.57 -10.26 7.78
N VAL A 38 6.33 -8.98 8.04
CA VAL A 38 6.86 -8.24 9.18
C VAL A 38 6.32 -8.84 10.48
N SER A 39 7.19 -9.08 11.45
CA SER A 39 6.79 -9.64 12.75
C SER A 39 6.36 -8.54 13.72
N LEU A 40 5.25 -8.74 14.42
CA LEU A 40 4.73 -7.80 15.42
C LEU A 40 4.86 -8.39 16.82
N GLY A 41 5.56 -7.66 17.70
CA GLY A 41 5.66 -7.91 19.12
C GLY A 41 4.86 -6.89 19.91
N ILE A 42 4.14 -7.37 20.93
CA ILE A 42 3.39 -6.51 21.85
C ILE A 42 3.84 -6.84 23.27
N PHE A 43 4.42 -5.87 23.96
CA PHE A 43 4.85 -5.99 25.33
C PHE A 43 3.96 -5.16 26.25
N ILE A 44 3.24 -5.84 27.14
CA ILE A 44 2.32 -5.21 28.10
C ILE A 44 2.78 -5.54 29.51
N ARG A 45 3.03 -4.50 30.32
CA ARG A 45 3.31 -4.63 31.76
C ARG A 45 2.61 -3.51 32.52
N HIS A 46 2.53 -3.67 33.84
CA HIS A 46 2.06 -2.59 34.70
C HIS A 46 3.10 -1.49 34.83
N ASN A 47 4.33 -1.86 35.17
CA ASN A 47 5.46 -0.95 35.30
C ASN A 47 6.75 -1.71 34.96
N VAL A 48 7.84 -0.96 34.82
CA VAL A 48 9.21 -1.51 34.82
C VAL A 48 9.95 -1.03 36.06
N SER A 49 10.99 -1.78 36.45
CA SER A 49 11.82 -1.42 37.60
C SER A 49 12.50 -0.06 37.40
N LYS A 50 12.81 0.63 38.51
CA LYS A 50 13.52 1.91 38.48
C LYS A 50 14.88 1.80 37.79
N GLU A 51 15.58 0.68 37.97
CA GLU A 51 16.85 0.38 37.33
C GLU A 51 16.74 0.39 35.80
N VAL A 52 15.67 -0.22 35.26
CA VAL A 52 15.38 -0.20 33.83
C VAL A 52 15.11 1.22 33.35
N MET A 53 14.32 2.00 34.09
CA MET A 53 14.06 3.42 33.75
C MET A 53 15.32 4.28 33.79
N THR A 54 16.24 4.04 34.73
CA THR A 54 17.52 4.77 34.80
C THR A 54 18.42 4.44 33.63
N LYS A 55 18.46 3.18 33.21
CA LYS A 55 19.29 2.72 32.08
C LYS A 55 18.67 3.08 30.72
N TYR A 56 17.35 3.08 30.63
CA TYR A 56 16.57 3.35 29.42
C TYR A 56 15.54 4.43 29.71
N PRO A 57 15.90 5.72 29.57
CA PRO A 57 15.12 6.84 30.08
C PRO A 57 13.84 7.15 29.30
N SER A 58 13.58 6.46 28.18
CA SER A 58 12.40 6.67 27.34
C SER A 58 11.71 5.36 26.99
N GLY A 59 10.39 5.43 26.75
CA GLY A 59 9.60 4.30 26.26
C GLY A 59 10.23 3.67 25.01
N LYS A 60 10.69 4.51 24.08
CA LYS A 60 11.41 4.08 22.88
C LYS A 60 12.70 3.30 23.16
N ALA A 61 13.48 3.71 24.16
CA ALA A 61 14.69 3.00 24.53
C ALA A 61 14.37 1.64 25.17
N ILE A 62 13.30 1.56 25.96
CA ILE A 62 12.81 0.33 26.56
C ILE A 62 12.26 -0.61 25.48
N SER A 63 11.44 -0.11 24.55
CA SER A 63 10.86 -0.91 23.48
C SER A 63 11.95 -1.49 22.57
N GLU A 64 12.97 -0.70 22.21
CA GLU A 64 14.12 -1.15 21.42
C GLU A 64 14.95 -2.20 22.15
N MET A 65 15.16 -2.04 23.47
CA MET A 65 15.83 -3.05 24.29
C MET A 65 15.08 -4.38 24.28
N ILE A 66 13.75 -4.36 24.45
CA ILE A 66 12.91 -5.56 24.44
C ILE A 66 12.91 -6.19 23.04
N ARG A 67 12.78 -5.39 21.98
CA ARG A 67 12.82 -5.85 20.59
C ARG A 67 14.08 -6.66 20.29
N ARG A 68 15.25 -6.07 20.57
CA ARG A 68 16.55 -6.75 20.39
C ARG A 68 16.69 -8.02 21.22
N ARG A 69 16.13 -8.02 22.44
CA ARG A 69 16.19 -9.18 23.33
C ARG A 69 15.31 -10.33 22.86
N TRP A 70 14.13 -10.03 22.33
CA TRP A 70 13.20 -11.05 21.83
C TRP A 70 13.62 -11.61 20.47
N GLY A 71 14.25 -10.78 19.62
CA GLY A 71 14.75 -11.24 18.32
C GLY A 71 13.65 -11.87 17.47
N LEU A 72 12.51 -11.17 17.33
CA LEU A 72 11.29 -11.71 16.72
C LEU A 72 11.46 -12.07 15.24
N SER A 73 12.46 -11.50 14.58
CA SER A 73 12.75 -11.73 13.17
C SER A 73 14.24 -11.93 12.93
N THR A 74 14.58 -12.60 11.82
CA THR A 74 15.97 -12.94 11.45
C THR A 74 16.75 -11.79 10.81
N CYS A 75 16.08 -10.69 10.43
CA CYS A 75 16.70 -9.55 9.76
C CYS A 75 16.36 -8.19 10.39
N ASP A 76 15.89 -8.17 11.64
CA ASP A 76 15.26 -6.99 12.26
C ASP A 76 14.05 -6.47 11.45
N GLY A 77 13.34 -7.36 10.76
CA GLY A 77 12.08 -7.09 10.08
C GLY A 77 10.89 -7.13 11.05
N ASP A 78 11.03 -6.47 12.21
CA ASP A 78 10.08 -6.55 13.31
C ASP A 78 9.69 -5.18 13.89
N ILE A 79 8.52 -5.19 14.53
CA ILE A 79 7.93 -4.05 15.22
C ILE A 79 7.67 -4.47 16.67
N MET A 80 8.04 -3.62 17.63
CA MET A 80 7.73 -3.83 19.04
C MET A 80 6.88 -2.67 19.55
N ILE A 81 5.67 -2.98 20.03
CA ILE A 81 4.79 -2.05 20.73
C ILE A 81 4.97 -2.24 22.24
N LEU A 82 5.24 -1.16 22.97
CA LEU A 82 5.40 -1.12 24.42
C LEU A 82 4.18 -0.45 25.05
N LEU A 83 3.61 -1.08 26.07
CA LEU A 83 2.58 -0.48 26.92
C LEU A 83 2.87 -0.76 28.40
N LEU A 84 3.11 0.30 29.17
CA LEU A 84 3.31 0.30 30.61
C LEU A 84 2.14 1.03 31.27
N THR A 85 1.14 0.26 31.69
CA THR A 85 -0.19 0.79 32.06
C THR A 85 -0.17 1.71 33.28
N GLN A 86 0.62 1.42 34.32
CA GLN A 86 0.70 2.25 35.53
C GLN A 86 1.53 3.52 35.32
N GLN A 87 2.55 3.45 34.46
CA GLN A 87 3.41 4.60 34.14
C GLN A 87 2.82 5.46 33.02
N ASN A 88 1.70 5.05 32.42
CA ASN A 88 1.09 5.65 31.24
C ASN A 88 2.09 5.89 30.09
N ILE A 89 3.00 4.93 29.90
CA ILE A 89 3.99 4.96 28.81
C ILE A 89 3.53 4.01 27.73
N SER A 90 3.23 4.55 26.56
CA SER A 90 3.08 3.79 25.32
C SER A 90 4.10 4.27 24.31
N ASP A 91 4.83 3.35 23.68
CA ASP A 91 5.83 3.69 22.67
C ASP A 91 6.02 2.51 21.72
N PHE A 92 6.86 2.67 20.70
CA PHE A 92 7.20 1.61 19.76
C PHE A 92 8.67 1.65 19.36
N SER A 93 9.15 0.55 18.82
CA SER A 93 10.42 0.50 18.08
C SER A 93 10.26 -0.38 16.85
N PHE A 94 11.05 -0.08 15.84
CA PHE A 94 11.08 -0.82 14.59
C PHE A 94 12.52 -1.19 14.28
N GLY A 95 12.71 -2.36 13.70
CA GLY A 95 14.00 -2.68 13.14
C GLY A 95 14.30 -1.91 11.84
N PRO A 96 15.57 -1.79 11.43
CA PRO A 96 15.99 -0.91 10.35
C PRO A 96 15.28 -1.15 9.00
N PRO A 97 15.02 -2.41 8.55
CA PRO A 97 14.26 -2.64 7.32
C PRO A 97 12.84 -2.07 7.36
N VAL A 98 12.15 -2.16 8.50
CA VAL A 98 10.80 -1.60 8.65
C VAL A 98 10.86 -0.08 8.62
N ALA A 99 11.87 0.52 9.26
CA ALA A 99 12.04 1.98 9.30
C ALA A 99 12.26 2.62 7.92
N ASN A 100 12.76 1.86 6.95
CA ASN A 100 12.89 2.32 5.55
C ASN A 100 11.53 2.46 4.84
N ILE A 101 10.50 1.77 5.33
CA ILE A 101 9.15 1.75 4.75
C ILE A 101 8.21 2.61 5.59
N LEU A 102 8.14 2.35 6.89
CA LEU A 102 7.28 3.06 7.83
C LEU A 102 8.10 4.13 8.57
N THR A 103 7.82 5.39 8.28
CA THR A 103 8.52 6.51 8.92
C THR A 103 8.14 6.65 10.39
N GLN A 104 9.11 7.09 11.21
CA GLN A 104 8.89 7.34 12.63
C GLN A 104 7.73 8.33 12.86
N GLU A 105 7.64 9.39 12.04
CA GLU A 105 6.58 10.40 12.14
C GLU A 105 5.18 9.80 11.96
N THR A 106 5.01 8.97 10.94
CA THR A 106 3.72 8.29 10.66
C THR A 106 3.33 7.39 11.82
N ALA A 107 4.29 6.63 12.35
CA ALA A 107 4.04 5.75 13.47
C ALA A 107 3.71 6.50 14.77
N THR A 108 4.40 7.60 15.05
CA THR A 108 4.09 8.46 16.20
C THR A 108 2.67 9.01 16.10
N LYS A 109 2.24 9.41 14.89
CA LYS A 109 0.87 9.88 14.67
C LYS A 109 -0.17 8.80 14.97
N ILE A 110 0.04 7.57 14.49
CA ILE A 110 -0.85 6.42 14.78
C ILE A 110 -0.93 6.16 16.28
N LEU A 111 0.21 6.19 16.98
CA LEU A 111 0.25 6.01 18.43
C LEU A 111 -0.54 7.11 19.16
N GLN A 112 -0.37 8.38 18.76
CA GLN A 112 -1.11 9.52 19.32
C GLN A 112 -2.61 9.41 19.09
N GLU A 113 -3.05 8.98 17.90
CA GLU A 113 -4.46 8.75 17.59
C GLU A 113 -5.09 7.67 18.48
N CYS A 114 -4.29 6.69 18.92
CA CYS A 114 -4.74 5.60 19.79
C CYS A 114 -4.61 5.92 21.30
N GLN A 115 -3.91 6.99 21.67
CA GLN A 115 -3.65 7.36 23.06
C GLN A 115 -4.92 7.56 23.91
N PRO A 116 -6.03 8.12 23.39
CA PRO A 116 -7.29 8.22 24.14
C PRO A 116 -7.85 6.88 24.62
N HIS A 117 -7.58 5.78 23.89
CA HIS A 117 -7.98 4.44 24.33
C HIS A 117 -7.21 4.01 25.58
N PHE A 118 -5.91 4.32 25.66
CA PHE A 118 -5.08 3.97 26.81
C PHE A 118 -5.41 4.81 28.04
N GLU A 119 -5.66 6.11 27.86
CA GLU A 119 -6.10 7.01 28.93
C GLU A 119 -7.43 6.57 29.53
N SER A 120 -8.31 5.99 28.71
CA SER A 120 -9.62 5.49 29.12
C SER A 120 -9.58 4.04 29.66
N GLY A 121 -8.41 3.39 29.71
CA GLY A 121 -8.25 1.99 30.17
C GLY A 121 -8.62 0.92 29.14
N TRP A 122 -8.92 1.28 27.89
CA TRP A 122 -9.27 0.38 26.78
C TRP A 122 -8.00 -0.11 26.07
N TYR A 123 -7.11 -0.76 26.84
CA TYR A 123 -5.78 -1.14 26.36
C TYR A 123 -5.81 -2.07 25.15
N TYR A 124 -6.68 -3.07 25.16
CA TYR A 124 -6.78 -4.03 24.07
C TYR A 124 -7.22 -3.36 22.77
N GLN A 125 -8.27 -2.53 22.82
CA GLN A 125 -8.79 -1.80 21.67
C GLN A 125 -7.74 -0.82 21.11
N GLY A 126 -7.01 -0.14 21.98
CA GLY A 126 -5.91 0.73 21.57
C GLY A 126 -4.79 -0.05 20.85
N LEU A 127 -4.39 -1.21 21.38
CA LEU A 127 -3.37 -2.06 20.75
C LEU A 127 -3.82 -2.65 19.41
N GLU A 128 -5.06 -3.13 19.34
CA GLU A 128 -5.69 -3.60 18.10
C GLU A 128 -5.73 -2.49 17.04
N SER A 129 -6.11 -1.27 17.44
CA SER A 129 -6.15 -0.11 16.55
C SER A 129 -4.76 0.27 16.01
N ILE A 130 -3.72 0.24 16.86
CA ILE A 130 -2.34 0.48 16.44
C ILE A 130 -1.88 -0.59 15.45
N ALA A 131 -2.07 -1.87 15.79
CA ALA A 131 -1.65 -2.99 14.96
C ALA A 131 -2.31 -2.93 13.56
N ASN A 132 -3.62 -2.69 13.52
CA ASN A 132 -4.36 -2.56 12.26
C ASN A 132 -3.90 -1.34 11.46
N SER A 133 -3.67 -0.20 12.12
CA SER A 133 -3.21 1.02 11.45
C SER A 133 -1.79 0.87 10.89
N PHE A 134 -0.88 0.23 11.64
CA PHE A 134 0.45 -0.13 11.12
C PHE A 134 0.35 -1.07 9.92
N ASN A 135 -0.52 -2.07 9.98
CA ASN A 135 -0.72 -3.02 8.89
C ASN A 135 -1.21 -2.32 7.62
N ASP A 136 -2.26 -1.50 7.73
CA ASP A 136 -2.84 -0.78 6.61
C ASP A 136 -1.81 0.12 5.91
N VAL A 137 -1.02 0.85 6.71
CA VAL A 137 0.04 1.72 6.19
C VAL A 137 1.15 0.90 5.53
N LEU A 138 1.63 -0.17 6.17
CA LEU A 138 2.68 -1.01 5.61
C LEU A 138 2.25 -1.69 4.31
N VAL A 139 1.07 -2.32 4.29
CA VAL A 139 0.55 -2.98 3.08
C VAL A 139 0.39 -1.98 1.95
N LYS A 140 -0.11 -0.78 2.24
CA LYS A 140 -0.24 0.29 1.24
C LYS A 140 1.12 0.73 0.68
N LEU A 141 2.11 0.96 1.54
CA LEU A 141 3.45 1.39 1.14
C LEU A 141 4.20 0.28 0.41
N GLN A 142 4.13 -0.96 0.88
CA GLN A 142 4.72 -2.13 0.24
C GLN A 142 4.19 -2.32 -1.19
N ARG A 143 2.87 -2.19 -1.39
CA ARG A 143 2.25 -2.22 -2.73
C ARG A 143 2.75 -1.10 -3.65
N GLN A 144 3.06 0.07 -3.12
CA GLN A 144 3.63 1.17 -3.90
C GLN A 144 5.11 0.95 -4.26
N THR A 145 5.85 0.28 -3.38
CA THR A 145 7.29 -0.01 -3.56
C THR A 145 7.58 -1.21 -4.45
N VAL A 146 6.60 -2.09 -4.74
CA VAL A 146 6.76 -3.06 -5.83
C VAL A 146 7.13 -2.24 -7.05
N PRO A 147 8.30 -2.46 -7.68
CA PRO A 147 8.75 -1.64 -8.78
C PRO A 147 7.72 -1.83 -9.88
N THR A 148 6.80 -0.86 -9.96
CA THR A 148 5.93 -0.74 -11.12
C THR A 148 6.86 -0.84 -12.30
N PHE A 149 6.59 -1.80 -13.18
CA PHE A 149 7.35 -2.13 -14.37
C PHE A 149 7.54 -0.94 -15.32
N LYS A 150 7.38 0.32 -14.89
CA LYS A 150 7.62 1.56 -15.61
C LYS A 150 8.92 1.53 -16.41
N ASN A 151 10.01 1.01 -15.85
CA ASN A 151 11.27 0.91 -16.59
C ASN A 151 11.23 -0.19 -17.67
N LEU A 152 10.54 -1.31 -17.41
CA LEU A 152 10.31 -2.37 -18.39
C LEU A 152 9.34 -1.90 -19.50
N ILE A 153 8.24 -1.24 -19.13
CA ILE A 153 7.24 -0.67 -20.03
C ILE A 153 7.88 0.42 -20.89
N PHE A 154 8.72 1.27 -20.30
CA PHE A 154 9.48 2.28 -21.04
C PHE A 154 10.45 1.61 -22.01
N GLY A 155 11.16 0.56 -21.58
CA GLY A 155 12.02 -0.25 -22.46
C GLY A 155 11.27 -0.91 -23.62
N ILE A 156 10.09 -1.48 -23.35
CA ILE A 156 9.23 -2.10 -24.37
C ILE A 156 8.70 -1.04 -25.34
N ALA A 157 8.25 0.11 -24.85
CA ALA A 157 7.75 1.21 -25.67
C ALA A 157 8.85 1.77 -26.59
N LEU A 158 10.08 1.92 -26.07
CA LEU A 158 11.24 2.34 -26.86
C LEU A 158 11.59 1.29 -27.94
N GLY A 159 11.57 0.00 -27.57
CA GLY A 159 11.81 -1.10 -28.50
C GLY A 159 10.79 -1.13 -29.65
N PHE A 160 9.50 -1.00 -29.35
CA PHE A 160 8.45 -0.90 -30.36
C PHE A 160 8.61 0.35 -31.24
N GLY A 161 9.01 1.49 -30.67
CA GLY A 161 9.27 2.71 -31.42
C GLY A 161 10.35 2.52 -32.49
N VAL A 162 11.46 1.86 -32.15
CA VAL A 162 12.55 1.58 -33.10
C VAL A 162 12.09 0.62 -34.20
N LEU A 163 11.36 -0.44 -33.85
CA LEU A 163 10.83 -1.40 -34.83
C LEU A 163 9.86 -0.73 -35.82
N LEU A 164 9.03 0.20 -35.35
CA LEU A 164 8.07 0.91 -36.18
C LEU A 164 8.79 1.82 -37.19
N ILE A 165 9.86 2.51 -36.78
CA ILE A 165 10.69 3.32 -37.69
C ILE A 165 11.38 2.45 -38.75
N LEU A 166 11.90 1.28 -38.37
CA LEU A 166 12.49 0.30 -39.31
C LEU A 166 11.46 -0.24 -40.30
N ALA A 167 10.24 -0.54 -39.84
CA ALA A 167 9.16 -0.99 -40.71
C ALA A 167 8.75 0.09 -41.73
N ILE A 168 8.60 1.35 -41.29
CA ILE A 168 8.29 2.47 -42.18
C ILE A 168 9.40 2.70 -43.20
N THR A 169 10.67 2.68 -42.79
CA THR A 169 11.80 2.88 -43.71
C THR A 169 11.90 1.75 -44.74
N ALA A 170 11.73 0.49 -44.31
CA ALA A 170 11.67 -0.65 -45.23
C ALA A 170 10.49 -0.52 -46.22
N PHE A 171 9.31 -0.11 -45.75
CA PHE A 171 8.15 0.13 -46.61
C PHE A 171 8.40 1.23 -47.65
N ILE A 172 9.01 2.35 -47.27
CA ILE A 172 9.37 3.44 -48.19
C ILE A 172 10.37 2.96 -49.25
N ILE A 173 11.38 2.17 -48.86
CA ILE A 173 12.36 1.60 -49.80
C ILE A 173 11.66 0.67 -50.80
N MET A 174 10.82 -0.24 -50.34
CA MET A 174 10.06 -1.15 -51.21
C MET A 174 9.14 -0.39 -52.17
N HIS A 175 8.41 0.63 -51.68
CA HIS A 175 7.53 1.44 -52.51
C HIS A 175 8.30 2.26 -53.57
N ARG A 176 9.51 2.73 -53.25
CA ARG A 176 10.38 3.38 -54.25
C ARG A 176 10.89 2.40 -55.30
N GLN A 177 11.18 1.16 -54.93
CA GLN A 177 11.61 0.14 -55.89
C GLN A 177 10.47 -0.32 -56.80
N SER A 178 9.26 -0.52 -56.28
CA SER A 178 8.10 -0.90 -57.09
C SER A 178 7.76 0.16 -58.14
N LYS A 179 7.80 1.45 -57.77
CA LYS A 179 7.55 2.58 -58.70
C LYS A 179 8.63 2.71 -59.79
N LYS A 180 9.86 2.25 -59.53
CA LYS A 180 10.91 2.19 -60.57
C LYS A 180 10.69 1.02 -61.52
N ARG A 181 10.27 -0.14 -61.01
CA ARG A 181 9.99 -1.34 -61.83
C ARG A 181 8.75 -1.18 -62.72
N THR A 182 7.71 -0.47 -62.28
CA THR A 182 6.53 -0.21 -63.13
C THR A 182 6.81 0.76 -64.26
N LYS A 183 7.85 1.61 -64.17
CA LYS A 183 8.27 2.47 -65.28
C LYS A 183 9.13 1.75 -66.32
N SER A 184 9.80 0.66 -65.97
CA SER A 184 10.66 -0.09 -66.90
C SER A 184 9.93 -1.19 -67.68
N TYR A 185 8.63 -1.41 -67.43
CA TYR A 185 7.87 -2.50 -68.08
C TYR A 185 6.93 -2.01 -69.22
N CYS A 186 6.81 -0.70 -69.46
CA CYS A 186 5.89 -0.13 -70.46
C CYS A 186 6.53 0.82 -71.49
N SER A 187 7.86 0.89 -71.61
CA SER A 187 8.52 1.79 -72.56
C SER A 187 9.05 1.15 -73.85
N ASP A 188 8.90 -0.17 -74.04
CA ASP A 188 9.46 -0.85 -75.23
C ASP A 188 8.41 -1.24 -76.30
N ILE A 189 7.18 -0.71 -76.27
CA ILE A 189 6.11 -1.13 -77.21
C ILE A 189 5.53 -0.01 -78.08
N TYR A 190 5.82 1.27 -77.86
CA TYR A 190 5.29 2.35 -78.71
C TYR A 190 6.31 3.47 -78.99
N GLU A 191 7.26 3.20 -79.89
CA GLU A 191 7.90 4.25 -80.69
C GLU A 191 7.17 4.39 -82.03
N GLY A 192 6.77 5.63 -82.36
CA GLY A 192 6.73 6.05 -83.77
C GLY A 192 5.37 6.45 -84.36
N VAL A 193 4.72 7.50 -83.84
CA VAL A 193 3.89 8.37 -84.70
C VAL A 193 4.11 9.85 -84.31
N PRO A 194 4.59 10.72 -85.23
CA PRO A 194 4.87 12.12 -84.92
C PRO A 194 3.66 13.02 -85.22
N THR A 195 3.16 13.75 -84.22
CA THR A 195 2.24 14.88 -84.43
C THR A 195 2.82 16.17 -83.88
N LYS A 196 3.16 17.06 -84.80
CA LYS A 196 3.62 18.43 -84.58
C LYS A 196 2.47 19.34 -84.11
N ASN A 197 2.80 20.15 -83.11
CA ASN A 197 2.38 21.54 -82.84
C ASN A 197 0.90 21.94 -82.99
N ASN A 198 0.30 22.37 -81.87
CA ASN A 198 -0.28 23.72 -81.77
C ASN A 198 -0.49 24.20 -80.32
N ARG A 199 0.45 25.03 -79.88
CA ARG A 199 0.26 26.36 -79.28
C ARG A 199 -1.15 26.69 -78.73
N ARG A 200 -1.27 26.77 -77.40
CA ARG A 200 -1.89 27.93 -76.72
C ARG A 200 -1.56 27.93 -75.22
N LYS A 201 -0.92 29.01 -74.79
CA LYS A 201 -0.81 29.44 -73.40
C LYS A 201 -2.21 29.82 -72.91
N SER A 202 -2.58 29.35 -71.73
CA SER A 202 -3.71 29.88 -70.96
C SER A 202 -3.34 29.79 -69.48
N SER A 203 -3.06 30.95 -68.90
CA SER A 203 -2.98 31.21 -67.47
C SER A 203 -4.37 31.00 -66.86
N PHE A 204 -4.52 30.07 -65.92
CA PHE A 204 -5.77 29.91 -65.20
C PHE A 204 -5.53 30.10 -63.69
N ASN A 205 -6.19 31.13 -63.17
CA ASN A 205 -6.14 31.63 -61.80
C ASN A 205 -6.68 30.60 -60.81
N GLN A 206 -5.99 30.48 -59.66
CA GLN A 206 -6.29 29.53 -58.58
C GLN A 206 -7.39 30.03 -57.62
N GLU A 207 -7.88 31.27 -57.80
CA GLU A 207 -8.83 31.93 -56.88
C GLU A 207 -10.29 31.44 -57.04
N GLU A 208 -10.73 31.05 -58.24
CA GLU A 208 -12.15 30.68 -58.49
C GLU A 208 -12.55 29.30 -57.92
N HIS A 209 -11.59 28.43 -57.58
CA HIS A 209 -11.92 27.08 -57.10
C HIS A 209 -12.23 27.03 -55.59
N PHE A 210 -11.87 28.07 -54.83
CA PHE A 210 -12.15 28.13 -53.39
C PHE A 210 -13.53 28.71 -53.05
N GLU A 211 -14.18 29.40 -53.98
CA GLU A 211 -15.52 29.97 -53.76
C GLU A 211 -16.63 28.91 -53.96
N LYS A 212 -16.36 27.85 -54.73
CA LYS A 212 -17.33 26.78 -55.02
C LYS A 212 -17.53 25.76 -53.88
N LEU A 213 -16.74 25.82 -52.80
CA LEU A 213 -16.89 24.94 -51.62
C LEU A 213 -17.64 25.59 -50.45
N ARG A 214 -18.02 26.88 -50.54
CA ARG A 214 -18.77 27.57 -49.47
C ARG A 214 -20.29 27.58 -49.63
N HIS A 215 -20.83 27.19 -50.79
CA HIS A 215 -22.26 27.34 -51.10
C HIS A 215 -23.09 26.04 -51.14
N LEU A 216 -22.62 24.95 -50.52
CA LEU A 216 -23.30 23.64 -50.61
C LEU A 216 -23.66 22.96 -49.28
N ASN A 217 -23.83 23.70 -48.17
CA ASN A 217 -24.31 23.04 -46.94
C ASN A 217 -25.25 23.90 -46.05
N THR A 218 -26.22 24.54 -46.69
CA THR A 218 -27.45 25.11 -46.13
C THR A 218 -28.54 24.72 -47.14
N THR A 219 -29.46 23.80 -46.86
CA THR A 219 -30.81 24.00 -46.28
C THR A 219 -31.49 22.61 -46.28
N ASP A 220 -32.04 22.16 -45.14
CA ASP A 220 -33.49 22.06 -44.83
C ASP A 220 -34.20 20.91 -45.61
N GLU A 221 -35.08 20.06 -45.09
CA GLU A 221 -35.86 19.98 -43.85
C GLU A 221 -36.56 18.60 -43.76
N GLU A 222 -37.04 18.26 -42.54
CA GLU A 222 -38.24 17.48 -42.14
C GLU A 222 -38.57 16.05 -42.66
N GLU A 223 -38.67 15.05 -41.76
CA GLU A 223 -39.95 14.53 -41.18
C GLU A 223 -39.75 13.26 -40.30
N ASP A 224 -40.28 13.32 -39.07
CA ASP A 224 -40.93 12.35 -38.17
C ASP A 224 -40.60 10.83 -38.17
N GLN A 225 -40.22 10.30 -36.98
CA GLN A 225 -41.07 9.37 -36.19
C GLN A 225 -40.52 9.00 -34.80
N GLU A 226 -41.47 8.71 -33.92
CA GLU A 226 -41.44 8.39 -32.49
C GLU A 226 -40.46 7.28 -32.06
N THR A 227 -39.87 7.40 -30.85
CA THR A 227 -40.26 6.58 -29.67
C THR A 227 -39.27 6.72 -28.48
N SER A 228 -39.87 6.81 -27.28
CA SER A 228 -39.44 6.20 -26.01
C SER A 228 -38.38 6.86 -25.09
N TYR A 229 -38.91 7.50 -24.04
CA TYR A 229 -38.51 7.55 -22.61
C TYR A 229 -37.05 7.37 -22.17
N GLY A 230 -36.55 8.34 -21.39
CA GLY A 230 -35.40 8.13 -20.50
C GLY A 230 -34.79 9.37 -19.83
N GLN A 231 -35.51 9.97 -18.88
CA GLN A 231 -35.02 10.61 -17.63
C GLN A 231 -33.63 11.33 -17.59
N HIS A 232 -33.67 12.66 -17.36
CA HIS A 232 -33.14 13.35 -16.16
C HIS A 232 -31.69 13.05 -15.69
N THR A 233 -30.81 13.98 -15.33
CA THR A 233 -30.70 15.44 -15.30
C THR A 233 -29.30 15.73 -14.70
N PHE A 234 -28.74 16.90 -15.02
CA PHE A 234 -27.73 17.66 -14.24
C PHE A 234 -26.25 17.22 -14.24
N ILE A 235 -25.45 18.08 -14.87
CA ILE A 235 -24.06 18.40 -14.49
C ILE A 235 -24.13 19.59 -13.52
N PRO A 236 -23.36 19.58 -12.41
CA PRO A 236 -22.50 20.74 -12.21
C PRO A 236 -21.09 20.39 -11.72
N SER A 237 -20.15 21.09 -12.38
CA SER A 237 -19.03 21.83 -11.82
C SER A 237 -17.94 21.16 -10.97
N ARG A 238 -16.72 21.32 -11.51
CA ARG A 238 -15.45 21.38 -10.79
C ARG A 238 -15.49 22.37 -9.63
N ASN A 239 -15.15 21.88 -8.44
CA ASN A 239 -14.18 22.45 -7.49
C ASN A 239 -14.47 21.90 -6.09
N SER A 240 -13.62 21.02 -5.56
CA SER A 240 -13.31 20.99 -4.13
C SER A 240 -12.14 20.05 -3.82
N LEU A 241 -11.12 20.65 -3.22
CA LEU A 241 -10.18 20.08 -2.25
C LEU A 241 -10.71 18.80 -1.56
N SER A 242 -10.08 17.65 -1.83
CA SER A 242 -10.30 16.44 -1.03
C SER A 242 -9.35 16.44 0.17
N THR A 243 -9.79 17.08 1.26
CA THR A 243 -9.35 16.72 2.60
C THR A 243 -9.90 15.33 2.88
N GLY A 244 -9.03 14.31 2.93
CA GLY A 244 -9.40 12.93 3.21
C GLY A 244 -10.00 12.81 4.62
N GLN A 245 -11.32 12.90 4.71
CA GLN A 245 -12.08 12.50 5.88
C GLN A 245 -11.98 10.98 6.02
N PHE A 246 -11.32 10.55 7.08
CA PHE A 246 -11.40 9.17 7.55
C PHE A 246 -12.86 8.85 7.89
N ILE A 247 -13.40 7.84 7.20
CA ILE A 247 -14.67 7.22 7.53
C ILE A 247 -14.48 6.54 8.90
N ARG A 248 -14.93 7.25 9.93
CA ARG A 248 -15.00 6.79 11.32
C ARG A 248 -16.07 5.69 11.38
N MET A 249 -15.66 4.43 11.32
CA MET A 249 -16.53 3.32 11.68
C MET A 249 -16.78 3.39 13.20
N GLN A 250 -17.82 4.11 13.56
CA GLN A 250 -18.36 4.13 14.92
C GLN A 250 -19.10 2.81 15.12
N ARG A 251 -18.36 1.75 15.49
CA ARG A 251 -18.97 0.52 16.02
C ARG A 251 -19.67 0.90 17.32
N GLN A 252 -21.00 0.80 17.28
CA GLN A 252 -21.87 0.79 18.44
C GLN A 252 -21.38 -0.32 19.38
N LEU A 253 -20.82 0.06 20.52
CA LEU A 253 -20.69 -0.82 21.68
C LEU A 253 -21.83 -0.44 22.62
N SER A 254 -22.88 -1.24 22.53
CA SER A 254 -24.01 -1.27 23.44
C SER A 254 -23.55 -1.66 24.85
N ASP A 255 -24.11 -0.92 25.80
CA ASP A 255 -24.31 -1.19 27.23
C ASP A 255 -23.93 -2.58 27.73
N VAL A 256 -22.95 -2.63 28.65
CA VAL A 256 -22.99 -3.52 29.81
C VAL A 256 -22.46 -2.73 31.01
N LEU A 257 -23.41 -2.11 31.71
CA LEU A 257 -23.32 -1.73 33.12
C LEU A 257 -23.21 -3.01 33.97
N GLU A 258 -22.27 -3.07 34.91
CA GLU A 258 -22.58 -3.02 36.36
C GLU A 258 -21.34 -3.29 37.22
N GLU A 259 -21.29 -2.50 38.29
CA GLU A 259 -20.27 -2.43 39.32
C GLU A 259 -20.26 -3.66 40.23
N SER A 260 -19.12 -3.92 40.87
CA SER A 260 -19.06 -4.41 42.25
C SER A 260 -17.60 -4.41 42.74
N PRO A 261 -17.21 -3.49 43.64
CA PRO A 261 -15.97 -3.58 44.39
C PRO A 261 -16.25 -4.30 45.71
N GLU A 262 -15.69 -5.49 45.92
CA GLU A 262 -15.63 -6.08 47.25
C GLU A 262 -14.25 -6.65 47.56
N ASP A 263 -13.77 -6.16 48.70
CA ASP A 263 -12.55 -6.49 49.42
C ASP A 263 -12.43 -7.99 49.72
N VAL A 264 -11.24 -8.55 49.51
CA VAL A 264 -10.79 -9.72 50.27
C VAL A 264 -9.31 -9.55 50.61
N GLU A 265 -9.10 -8.97 51.79
CA GLU A 265 -7.95 -9.21 52.66
C GLU A 265 -7.97 -10.68 53.13
N ILE A 266 -6.85 -11.20 53.68
CA ILE A 266 -6.66 -12.53 54.33
C ILE A 266 -6.17 -13.62 53.34
N GLN A 267 -5.08 -14.40 53.51
CA GLN A 267 -4.21 -14.71 54.66
C GLN A 267 -2.84 -15.21 54.18
N LYS A 268 -1.81 -14.87 54.97
CA LYS A 268 -0.53 -15.59 55.06
C LYS A 268 -0.77 -17.08 55.39
N TYR A 269 -0.14 -17.98 54.64
CA TYR A 269 0.31 -19.26 55.19
C TYR A 269 1.80 -19.46 54.89
N SER A 270 2.47 -19.86 55.96
CA SER A 270 3.90 -20.03 56.11
C SER A 270 4.33 -21.42 55.63
N SER A 271 5.50 -21.45 54.99
CA SER A 271 6.55 -22.49 55.00
C SER A 271 6.20 -23.98 55.16
N ALA A 272 6.68 -24.80 54.21
CA ALA A 272 7.60 -25.90 54.52
C ALA A 272 8.27 -26.46 53.25
N SER A 273 9.59 -26.59 53.37
CA SER A 273 10.57 -27.20 52.49
C SER A 273 10.30 -28.68 52.17
N PHE A 274 10.52 -29.08 50.91
CA PHE A 274 10.93 -30.44 50.60
C PHE A 274 11.97 -30.46 49.48
N SER A 275 13.18 -30.88 49.84
CA SER A 275 14.30 -31.17 48.95
C SER A 275 14.28 -32.65 48.56
N SER A 276 14.30 -32.95 47.26
CA SER A 276 14.90 -34.20 46.78
C SER A 276 15.32 -34.07 45.33
N SER A 277 16.63 -34.13 45.14
CA SER A 277 17.38 -34.29 43.91
C SER A 277 17.07 -35.60 43.17
N ILE A 278 17.10 -35.57 41.83
CA ILE A 278 17.83 -36.50 40.91
C ILE A 278 17.60 -36.01 39.45
N PRO A 279 18.56 -36.23 38.52
CA PRO A 279 18.75 -35.39 37.33
C PRO A 279 18.23 -36.03 36.03
N SER A 280 18.03 -35.22 34.98
CA SER A 280 18.60 -35.41 33.63
C SER A 280 17.79 -34.69 32.52
N GLN A 281 18.51 -33.83 31.79
CA GLN A 281 18.33 -33.42 30.39
C GLN A 281 16.94 -33.04 29.84
N LYS A 282 16.74 -31.72 29.66
CA LYS A 282 16.31 -31.10 28.39
C LYS A 282 16.51 -29.58 28.48
N GLY A 283 16.92 -28.98 27.36
CA GLY A 283 17.47 -27.62 27.26
C GLY A 283 16.58 -26.54 27.87
N ASN A 284 17.12 -25.83 28.86
CA ASN A 284 16.47 -24.69 29.50
C ASN A 284 16.74 -23.42 28.69
N ILE A 285 15.64 -22.77 28.32
CA ILE A 285 15.56 -21.35 27.98
C ILE A 285 15.84 -20.56 29.27
N PRO A 286 16.77 -19.58 29.30
CA PRO A 286 16.94 -18.75 30.48
C PRO A 286 15.77 -17.79 30.63
N VAL A 287 14.83 -18.13 31.53
CA VAL A 287 13.90 -17.17 32.12
C VAL A 287 14.72 -16.29 33.06
N THR A 288 15.12 -15.11 32.59
CA THR A 288 15.60 -14.06 33.48
C THR A 288 14.38 -13.24 33.91
N GLU A 289 14.00 -13.37 35.17
CA GLU A 289 13.09 -12.43 35.81
C GLU A 289 13.79 -11.06 35.90
N LEU A 290 13.09 -10.04 35.43
CA LEU A 290 13.32 -8.61 35.67
C LEU A 290 12.00 -8.02 36.15
#